data_AF-A0A7S2AD88-F1
#
_entry.id   AF-A0A7S2AD88-F1
#
_cell.length_a   1.000
_cell.length_b   1.000
_cell.length_c   1.000
_cell.angle_alpha   90.00
_cell.angle_beta   90.00
_cell.angle_gamma   90.00
#
_symmetry.space_group_name_H-M   'P 1'
#
loop_
_entity.id
_entity.type
_entity.pdbx_description
1 polymer ?
#
loop_
_entity_poly.entity_id
_entity_poly.type
_entity_poly.pdbx_seq_one_letter_code
_entity_poly.pdbx_strand_id
1 'polypeptide(L)'
;AGVVVGLPGVLVEGTVLCDPLCAFDAGFTRQCLVSRQYAAGLIQSYEVGVWHQIVDQVRECEARSEVNCTNSPKCEVDQFRFCTTSRSWAASMISTTTDQGGLGFGIERCGVFGQLFAAEGRCALLSESSTCQADTLCQWDSIRGCKVSEQAVLKTLRQDYHEELVRVSLRRERCNALTSSSECTGECEWQSTTTLRQLSDGRRATATSSGMCKLRTVDALLSVTGEDCPLRVLFRRHTACGEATSASACRSPECYWSGSRCSGHPMTLEFEFLSMFGIDHPELVGSLTVANATCAGLNATACNAACVRLTSGAPPRTQGLFLSFFLSTWAFLWAAAF
;
A
#
# COMPACT_ATOMS: atom_id res chain seq x y z
N ALA A 1 31.69 8.15 -10.34
CA ALA A 1 31.75 7.61 -8.98
C ALA A 1 31.76 6.08 -9.10
N GLY A 2 32.88 5.44 -8.78
CA GLY A 2 33.11 4.02 -9.07
C GLY A 2 32.56 3.10 -7.99
N VAL A 3 31.82 2.07 -8.40
CA VAL A 3 31.43 0.94 -7.54
C VAL A 3 32.64 0.02 -7.42
N VAL A 4 33.15 -0.18 -6.21
CA VAL A 4 34.28 -1.10 -5.95
C VAL A 4 33.69 -2.48 -5.64
N VAL A 5 33.95 -3.45 -6.53
CA VAL A 5 33.66 -4.87 -6.30
C VAL A 5 34.94 -5.54 -5.81
N GLY A 6 35.00 -5.93 -4.53
CA GLY A 6 36.17 -6.58 -3.91
C GLY A 6 36.02 -8.10 -3.81
N LEU A 7 37.03 -8.84 -4.29
CA LEU A 7 37.26 -10.28 -4.09
C LEU A 7 38.20 -10.52 -2.88
N PRO A 8 38.27 -11.74 -2.31
CA PRO A 8 38.55 -11.92 -0.88
C PRO A 8 40.03 -12.10 -0.54
N GLY A 9 40.42 -11.54 0.60
CA GLY A 9 41.56 -12.04 1.37
C GLY A 9 42.40 -10.96 2.04
N VAL A 10 41.91 -10.31 3.11
CA VAL A 10 42.73 -9.67 4.15
C VAL A 10 41.96 -9.64 5.47
N LEU A 11 42.69 -9.87 6.57
CA LEU A 11 42.25 -9.82 7.97
C LEU A 11 41.55 -8.52 8.34
N VAL A 12 40.55 -8.67 9.21
CA VAL A 12 39.57 -7.69 9.67
C VAL A 12 40.19 -6.75 10.70
N GLU A 13 40.45 -5.51 10.32
CA GLU A 13 40.68 -4.39 11.25
C GLU A 13 39.79 -3.22 10.80
N GLY A 14 38.79 -2.91 11.62
CA GLY A 14 37.70 -2.00 11.30
C GLY A 14 36.66 -2.62 10.37
N THR A 15 35.72 -3.41 10.90
CA THR A 15 34.51 -3.75 10.16
C THR A 15 33.81 -2.45 9.82
N VAL A 16 34.06 -1.91 8.63
CA VAL A 16 33.31 -0.75 8.18
C VAL A 16 31.91 -1.24 7.98
N LEU A 17 31.07 -0.77 8.87
CA LEU A 17 29.68 -1.10 8.94
C LEU A 17 29.03 -0.70 7.63
N CYS A 18 28.68 -1.70 6.83
CA CYS A 18 28.07 -1.50 5.53
C CYS A 18 26.58 -1.76 5.68
N ASP A 19 25.76 -0.76 5.35
CA ASP A 19 24.32 -0.93 5.35
C ASP A 19 23.92 -1.67 4.07
N PRO A 20 23.04 -2.68 4.14
CA PRO A 20 22.61 -3.40 2.95
C PRO A 20 21.92 -2.41 2.01
N LEU A 21 22.41 -2.30 0.77
CA LEU A 21 21.84 -1.46 -0.29
C LEU A 21 20.65 -2.18 -0.92
N CYS A 22 20.78 -3.49 -1.12
CA CYS A 22 19.76 -4.34 -1.71
C CYS A 22 19.33 -5.45 -0.76
N ALA A 23 18.13 -5.99 -0.98
CA ALA A 23 17.59 -7.15 -0.27
C ALA A 23 16.86 -8.07 -1.25
N PHE A 24 17.17 -9.37 -1.21
CA PHE A 24 16.51 -10.36 -2.07
C PHE A 24 15.19 -10.82 -1.44
N ASP A 25 14.07 -10.55 -2.11
CA ASP A 25 12.76 -10.96 -1.65
C ASP A 25 12.43 -12.37 -2.17
N ALA A 26 12.92 -13.38 -1.44
CA ALA A 26 12.69 -14.79 -1.78
C ALA A 26 11.20 -15.22 -1.64
N GLY A 27 10.44 -14.50 -0.81
CA GLY A 27 9.09 -14.90 -0.42
C GLY A 27 8.01 -14.50 -1.42
N PHE A 28 8.15 -13.33 -2.07
CA PHE A 28 7.08 -12.76 -2.88
C PHE A 28 7.48 -12.52 -4.34
N THR A 29 8.43 -11.63 -4.59
CA THR A 29 8.82 -11.24 -5.97
C THR A 29 9.90 -12.13 -6.58
N ARG A 30 10.72 -12.80 -5.76
CA ARG A 30 11.96 -13.48 -6.15
C ARG A 30 12.93 -12.55 -6.90
N GLN A 31 12.89 -11.27 -6.58
CA GLN A 31 13.71 -10.24 -7.19
C GLN A 31 14.60 -9.58 -6.13
N CYS A 32 15.69 -8.98 -6.60
CA CYS A 32 16.51 -8.12 -5.78
C CYS A 32 15.91 -6.71 -5.77
N LEU A 33 15.58 -6.21 -4.59
CA LEU A 33 14.95 -4.91 -4.38
C LEU A 33 15.85 -4.01 -3.55
N VAL A 34 15.55 -2.71 -3.49
CA VAL A 34 16.23 -1.80 -2.57
C VAL A 34 15.98 -2.24 -1.13
N SER A 35 17.04 -2.28 -0.34
CA SER A 35 16.94 -2.61 1.07
C SER A 35 16.18 -1.54 1.85
N ARG A 36 15.31 -2.00 2.74
CA ARG A 36 14.53 -1.14 3.63
C ARG A 36 15.40 -0.31 4.57
N GLN A 37 16.50 -0.89 5.05
CA GLN A 37 17.42 -0.20 5.95
C GLN A 37 18.07 1.00 5.26
N TYR A 38 18.43 0.82 3.99
CA TYR A 38 18.95 1.90 3.17
C TYR A 38 17.90 2.98 2.91
N ALA A 39 16.69 2.60 2.51
CA ALA A 39 15.61 3.57 2.28
C ALA A 39 15.26 4.36 3.55
N ALA A 40 15.14 3.68 4.69
CA ALA A 40 14.95 4.30 6.00
C ALA A 40 16.09 5.27 6.35
N GLY A 41 17.34 4.88 6.08
CA GLY A 41 18.51 5.73 6.33
C GLY A 41 18.51 6.98 5.47
N LEU A 42 18.12 6.86 4.20
CA LEU A 42 17.95 8.02 3.31
C LEU A 42 16.85 8.95 3.82
N ILE A 43 15.67 8.42 4.16
CA ILE A 43 14.56 9.23 4.69
C ILE A 43 15.02 9.99 5.93
N GLN A 44 15.67 9.33 6.89
CA GLN A 44 16.18 10.02 8.09
C GLN A 44 17.22 11.11 7.79
N SER A 45 18.03 10.94 6.74
CA SER A 45 19.09 11.88 6.38
C SER A 45 18.57 13.14 5.70
N TYR A 46 17.44 13.06 4.99
CA TYR A 46 16.89 14.17 4.21
C TYR A 46 15.62 14.77 4.82
N GLU A 47 14.86 13.99 5.58
CA GLU A 47 13.59 14.44 6.17
C GLU A 47 13.73 14.78 7.65
N VAL A 48 13.18 15.93 8.01
CA VAL A 48 13.00 16.36 9.40
C VAL A 48 11.50 16.34 9.71
N GLY A 49 11.11 15.86 10.88
CA GLY A 49 9.71 15.90 11.34
C GLY A 49 9.04 14.53 11.43
N VAL A 50 7.80 14.42 10.95
CA VAL A 50 6.93 13.25 11.19
C VAL A 50 7.50 11.97 10.60
N TRP A 51 8.09 12.05 9.41
CA TRP A 51 8.71 10.90 8.74
C TRP A 51 9.93 10.38 9.47
N HIS A 52 10.74 11.27 10.04
CA HIS A 52 11.86 10.88 10.89
C HIS A 52 11.35 10.08 12.09
N GLN A 53 10.30 10.56 12.78
CA GLN A 53 9.68 9.85 13.89
C GLN A 53 9.11 8.49 13.47
N ILE A 54 8.51 8.41 12.27
CA ILE A 54 7.97 7.14 11.76
C ILE A 54 9.08 6.14 11.52
N VAL A 55 10.15 6.55 10.84
CA VAL A 55 11.29 5.67 10.55
C VAL A 55 11.97 5.23 11.85
N ASP A 56 12.17 6.14 12.80
CA ASP A 56 12.70 5.81 14.13
C ASP A 56 11.83 4.78 14.84
N GLN A 57 10.52 4.97 14.82
CA GLN A 57 9.59 4.06 15.48
C GLN A 57 9.62 2.67 14.84
N VAL A 58 9.68 2.60 13.50
CA VAL A 58 9.77 1.31 12.80
C VAL A 58 11.06 0.60 13.18
N ARG A 59 12.20 1.30 13.16
CA ARG A 59 13.49 0.72 13.56
C ARG A 59 13.48 0.26 15.01
N GLU A 60 12.87 1.03 15.90
CA GLU A 60 12.72 0.66 17.31
C GLU A 60 11.89 -0.61 17.46
N CYS A 61 10.79 -0.75 16.71
CA CYS A 61 9.97 -1.95 16.74
C CYS A 61 10.70 -3.15 16.14
N GLU A 62 11.33 -3.02 14.97
CA GLU A 62 12.07 -4.10 14.32
C GLU A 62 13.29 -4.57 15.16
N ALA A 63 13.90 -3.68 15.94
CA ALA A 63 15.00 -4.03 16.85
C ALA A 63 14.54 -4.83 18.08
N ARG A 64 13.23 -4.90 18.35
CA ARG A 64 12.67 -5.65 19.49
C ARG A 64 12.46 -7.11 19.11
N SER A 65 12.68 -7.99 20.09
CA SER A 65 12.28 -9.39 19.99
C SER A 65 10.76 -9.53 20.09
N GLU A 66 10.21 -10.64 19.56
CA GLU A 66 8.79 -11.02 19.69
C GLU A 66 8.30 -10.87 21.15
N VAL A 67 9.11 -11.33 22.11
CA VAL A 67 8.79 -11.32 23.56
C VAL A 67 8.70 -9.91 24.13
N ASN A 68 9.49 -8.96 23.63
CA ASN A 68 9.55 -7.59 24.15
C ASN A 68 8.80 -6.58 23.28
N CYS A 69 8.15 -7.04 22.22
CA CYS A 69 7.50 -6.19 21.24
C CYS A 69 6.35 -5.39 21.86
N THR A 70 5.49 -6.06 22.61
CA THR A 70 4.28 -5.49 23.24
C THR A 70 4.57 -4.61 24.45
N ASN A 71 5.84 -4.48 24.88
CA ASN A 71 6.24 -3.54 25.94
C ASN A 71 6.16 -2.07 25.48
N SER A 72 6.02 -1.81 24.18
CA SER A 72 5.76 -0.48 23.62
C SER A 72 4.35 -0.45 23.01
N PRO A 73 3.51 0.55 23.33
CA PRO A 73 2.18 0.67 22.72
C PRO A 73 2.25 1.01 21.22
N LYS A 74 3.43 1.36 20.71
CA LYS A 74 3.66 1.71 19.31
C LYS A 74 4.16 0.53 18.47
N CYS A 75 4.34 -0.64 19.09
CA CYS A 75 4.78 -1.85 18.41
C CYS A 75 3.78 -2.99 18.63
N GLU A 76 3.65 -3.88 17.65
CA GLU A 76 2.85 -5.10 17.77
C GLU A 76 3.52 -6.27 17.05
N VAL A 77 3.19 -7.49 17.46
CA VAL A 77 3.63 -8.71 16.78
C VAL A 77 2.67 -8.99 15.63
N ASP A 78 3.18 -9.04 14.41
CA ASP A 78 2.36 -9.34 13.23
C ASP A 78 2.02 -10.84 13.14
N GLN A 79 1.20 -11.19 12.14
CA GLN A 79 0.79 -12.59 11.89
C GLN A 79 1.97 -13.53 11.57
N PHE A 80 3.14 -12.98 11.21
CA PHE A 80 4.36 -13.71 10.91
C PHE A 80 5.34 -13.72 12.08
N ARG A 81 4.93 -13.23 13.26
CA ARG A 81 5.72 -13.14 14.49
C ARG A 81 6.87 -12.14 14.44
N PHE A 82 6.83 -11.18 13.53
CA PHE A 82 7.77 -10.06 13.52
C PHE A 82 7.24 -8.92 14.37
N CYS A 83 8.13 -8.28 15.12
CA CYS A 83 7.78 -7.03 15.79
C CYS A 83 7.77 -5.90 14.76
N THR A 84 6.61 -5.26 14.61
CA THR A 84 6.38 -4.16 13.67
C THR A 84 5.73 -2.99 14.39
N THR A 85 5.56 -1.86 13.70
CA THR A 85 4.78 -0.74 14.22
C THR A 85 3.33 -1.14 14.42
N SER A 86 2.75 -0.71 15.53
CA SER A 86 1.33 -0.96 15.80
C SER A 86 0.46 -0.31 14.74
N ARG A 87 -0.54 -1.05 14.27
CA ARG A 87 -1.56 -0.55 13.34
C ARG A 87 -2.32 0.63 13.93
N SER A 88 -2.60 0.60 15.24
CA SER A 88 -3.27 1.68 15.96
C SER A 88 -2.49 3.00 15.86
N TRP A 89 -1.20 2.92 16.18
CA TRP A 89 -0.29 4.04 16.14
C TRP A 89 -0.13 4.57 14.71
N ALA A 90 0.07 3.69 13.72
CA ALA A 90 0.20 4.10 12.33
C ALA A 90 -1.07 4.76 11.79
N ALA A 91 -2.26 4.22 12.08
CA ALA A 91 -3.54 4.82 11.69
C ALA A 91 -3.75 6.18 12.36
N SER A 92 -3.33 6.32 13.63
CA SER A 92 -3.32 7.61 14.32
C SER A 92 -2.36 8.59 13.65
N MET A 93 -1.13 8.19 13.30
CA MET A 93 -0.17 9.07 12.61
C MET A 93 -0.70 9.53 11.25
N ILE A 94 -1.35 8.64 10.49
CA ILE A 94 -1.94 8.97 9.18
C ILE A 94 -3.05 10.02 9.33
N SER A 95 -3.98 9.79 10.26
CA SER A 95 -5.17 10.65 10.43
C SER A 95 -4.92 11.95 11.18
N THR A 96 -3.88 12.00 12.01
CA THR A 96 -3.50 13.21 12.77
C THR A 96 -3.01 14.31 11.84
N THR A 97 -3.35 15.56 12.14
CA THR A 97 -2.96 16.71 11.32
C THR A 97 -1.47 17.00 11.42
N THR A 98 -0.90 17.67 10.42
CA THR A 98 0.54 17.93 10.35
C THR A 98 1.04 18.83 11.48
N ASP A 99 0.23 19.78 11.95
CA ASP A 99 0.51 20.63 13.12
C ASP A 99 0.54 19.85 14.44
N GLN A 100 -0.12 18.70 14.49
CA GLN A 100 -0.10 17.78 15.63
C GLN A 100 0.92 16.65 15.47
N GLY A 101 1.77 16.72 14.45
CA GLY A 101 2.81 15.72 14.19
C GLY A 101 2.32 14.47 13.45
N GLY A 102 1.17 14.53 12.76
CA GLY A 102 0.70 13.47 11.86
C GLY A 102 0.95 13.77 10.38
N LEU A 103 0.42 12.92 9.51
CA LEU A 103 0.58 13.03 8.05
C LEU A 103 -0.52 13.87 7.39
N GLY A 104 -1.57 14.24 8.12
CA GLY A 104 -2.62 15.12 7.63
C GLY A 104 -3.62 14.46 6.68
N PHE A 105 -3.83 13.15 6.78
CA PHE A 105 -4.86 12.41 6.02
C PHE A 105 -6.14 12.27 6.85
N GLY A 106 -6.45 13.28 7.67
CA GLY A 106 -7.67 13.36 8.45
C GLY A 106 -8.93 13.56 7.60
N ILE A 107 -10.07 13.70 8.28
CA ILE A 107 -11.38 13.85 7.63
C ILE A 107 -11.42 15.02 6.64
N GLU A 108 -10.79 16.14 6.96
CA GLU A 108 -10.78 17.36 6.12
C GLU A 108 -10.13 17.13 4.76
N ARG A 109 -9.08 16.30 4.70
CA ARG A 109 -8.33 16.05 3.46
C ARG A 109 -8.82 14.81 2.74
N CYS A 110 -9.17 13.76 3.48
CA CYS A 110 -9.46 12.44 2.93
C CYS A 110 -10.90 11.94 3.12
N GLY A 111 -11.79 12.79 3.63
CA GLY A 111 -13.21 12.47 3.81
C GLY A 111 -13.38 11.20 4.63
N VAL A 112 -14.18 10.27 4.10
CA VAL A 112 -14.52 9.03 4.81
C VAL A 112 -13.28 8.22 5.17
N PHE A 113 -12.24 8.23 4.33
CA PHE A 113 -11.01 7.51 4.61
C PHE A 113 -10.28 8.08 5.82
N GLY A 114 -10.18 9.40 5.91
CA GLY A 114 -9.54 10.03 7.05
C GLY A 114 -10.29 9.77 8.36
N GLN A 115 -11.62 9.79 8.30
CA GLN A 115 -12.47 9.43 9.44
C GLN A 115 -12.30 7.96 9.84
N LEU A 116 -12.21 7.05 8.87
CA LEU A 116 -11.98 5.62 9.12
C LEU A 116 -10.58 5.34 9.67
N PHE A 117 -9.53 6.04 9.21
CA PHE A 117 -8.20 5.93 9.80
C PHE A 117 -8.18 6.41 11.26
N ALA A 118 -8.85 7.52 11.55
CA ALA A 118 -8.98 8.01 12.93
C ALA A 118 -9.75 7.02 13.81
N ALA A 119 -10.84 6.44 13.28
CA ALA A 119 -11.63 5.42 13.97
C ALA A 119 -10.84 4.13 14.21
N GLU A 120 -10.05 3.67 13.24
CA GLU A 120 -9.19 2.49 13.38
C GLU A 120 -8.12 2.72 14.45
N GLY A 121 -7.49 3.91 14.47
CA GLY A 121 -6.56 4.29 15.51
C GLY A 121 -7.19 4.20 16.91
N ARG A 122 -8.45 4.61 17.07
CA ARG A 122 -9.20 4.49 18.33
C ARG A 122 -9.55 3.04 18.68
N CYS A 123 -10.09 2.28 17.73
CA CYS A 123 -10.49 0.89 17.97
C CYS A 123 -9.29 0.02 18.35
N ALA A 124 -8.17 0.22 17.68
CA ALA A 124 -6.98 -0.60 17.90
C ALA A 124 -6.28 -0.32 19.24
N LEU A 125 -6.66 0.72 19.99
CA LEU A 125 -6.28 0.91 21.40
C LEU A 125 -7.04 -0.04 22.36
N LEU A 126 -8.15 -0.63 21.91
CA LEU A 126 -8.94 -1.58 22.69
C LEU A 126 -8.34 -2.98 22.53
N SER A 127 -7.44 -3.35 23.45
CA SER A 127 -6.73 -4.62 23.42
C SER A 127 -7.54 -5.83 23.90
N GLU A 128 -8.72 -5.60 24.48
CA GLU A 128 -9.58 -6.65 25.04
C GLU A 128 -10.86 -6.82 24.22
N SER A 129 -11.29 -8.06 24.01
CA SER A 129 -12.50 -8.33 23.21
C SER A 129 -13.77 -7.76 23.85
N SER A 130 -13.85 -7.77 25.18
CA SER A 130 -14.98 -7.25 25.95
C SER A 130 -15.14 -5.74 25.79
N THR A 131 -14.05 -4.98 25.89
CA THR A 131 -14.06 -3.52 25.72
C THR A 131 -14.26 -3.13 24.26
N CYS A 132 -13.67 -3.88 23.34
CA CYS A 132 -13.89 -3.68 21.90
C CYS A 132 -15.36 -3.86 21.49
N GLN A 133 -16.03 -4.91 21.99
CA GLN A 133 -17.44 -5.20 21.65
C GLN A 133 -18.43 -4.25 22.33
N ALA A 134 -18.03 -3.59 23.42
CA ALA A 134 -18.85 -2.58 24.08
C ALA A 134 -18.93 -1.28 23.26
N ASP A 135 -17.95 -1.00 22.40
CA ASP A 135 -17.95 0.16 21.51
C ASP A 135 -18.69 -0.15 20.20
N THR A 136 -19.77 0.58 19.91
CA THR A 136 -20.54 0.41 18.68
C THR A 136 -19.77 0.70 17.39
N LEU A 137 -18.65 1.43 17.48
CA LEU A 137 -17.76 1.73 16.37
C LEU A 137 -16.86 0.54 16.02
N CYS A 138 -16.55 -0.30 17.00
CA CYS A 138 -15.48 -1.28 16.91
C CYS A 138 -16.01 -2.72 16.89
N GLN A 139 -15.20 -3.63 16.36
CA GLN A 139 -15.49 -5.05 16.32
C GLN A 139 -14.20 -5.85 16.54
N TRP A 140 -14.31 -6.88 17.37
CA TRP A 140 -13.21 -7.79 17.62
C TRP A 140 -13.00 -8.76 16.45
N ASP A 141 -11.77 -8.84 15.94
CA ASP A 141 -11.30 -9.78 14.94
C ASP A 141 -10.21 -10.65 15.60
N SER A 142 -10.34 -11.98 15.54
CA SER A 142 -9.43 -12.89 16.24
C SER A 142 -8.00 -12.86 15.71
N ILE A 143 -7.80 -12.38 14.48
CA ILE A 143 -6.49 -12.29 13.84
C ILE A 143 -5.93 -10.88 14.03
N ARG A 144 -6.80 -9.87 13.90
CA ARG A 144 -6.40 -8.47 13.80
C ARG A 144 -6.63 -7.66 15.08
N GLY A 145 -7.23 -8.23 16.12
CA GLY A 145 -7.64 -7.51 17.31
C GLY A 145 -8.85 -6.63 17.06
N CYS A 146 -8.97 -5.54 17.79
CA CYS A 146 -10.09 -4.61 17.64
C CYS A 146 -9.90 -3.67 16.43
N LYS A 147 -10.91 -3.60 15.56
CA LYS A 147 -10.93 -2.79 14.33
C LYS A 147 -12.26 -2.06 14.18
N VAL A 148 -12.38 -1.13 13.22
CA VAL A 148 -13.67 -0.52 12.88
C VAL A 148 -14.66 -1.59 12.38
N SER A 149 -15.88 -1.59 12.91
CA SER A 149 -16.93 -2.54 12.51
C SER A 149 -17.48 -2.20 11.12
N GLU A 150 -17.89 -3.21 10.35
CA GLU A 150 -18.52 -2.99 9.04
C GLU A 150 -19.81 -2.16 9.17
N GLN A 151 -20.57 -2.39 10.24
CA GLN A 151 -21.77 -1.61 10.54
C GLN A 151 -21.45 -0.15 10.80
N ALA A 152 -20.34 0.15 11.48
CA ALA A 152 -19.87 1.51 11.67
C ALA A 152 -19.47 2.17 10.35
N VAL A 153 -18.74 1.47 9.48
CA VAL A 153 -18.41 1.97 8.13
C VAL A 153 -19.68 2.31 7.35
N LEU A 154 -20.65 1.39 7.31
CA LEU A 154 -21.92 1.60 6.61
C LEU A 154 -22.74 2.73 7.24
N LYS A 155 -22.74 2.86 8.57
CA LYS A 155 -23.42 3.93 9.28
C LYS A 155 -22.81 5.29 8.93
N THR A 156 -21.48 5.42 9.01
CA THR A 156 -20.76 6.64 8.63
C THR A 156 -21.03 7.00 7.17
N LEU A 157 -20.94 6.05 6.24
CA LEU A 157 -21.26 6.29 4.83
C LEU A 157 -22.69 6.79 4.62
N ARG A 158 -23.68 6.23 5.33
CA ARG A 158 -25.09 6.60 5.18
C ARG A 158 -25.46 7.90 5.88
N GLN A 159 -24.83 8.22 7.00
CA GLN A 159 -25.17 9.40 7.81
C GLN A 159 -24.37 10.63 7.37
N ASP A 160 -23.05 10.46 7.21
CA ASP A 160 -22.12 11.58 7.04
C ASP A 160 -21.77 11.81 5.56
N TYR A 161 -21.88 10.76 4.70
CA TYR A 161 -21.51 10.81 3.28
C TYR A 161 -22.68 10.44 2.34
N HIS A 162 -23.91 10.75 2.76
CA HIS A 162 -25.11 10.42 1.98
C HIS A 162 -25.10 11.08 0.59
N GLU A 163 -24.66 12.34 0.51
CA GLU A 163 -24.63 13.07 -0.76
C GLU A 163 -23.66 12.44 -1.76
N GLU A 164 -22.51 11.99 -1.28
CA GLU A 164 -21.48 11.30 -2.07
C GLU A 164 -22.03 9.97 -2.57
N LEU A 165 -22.74 9.21 -1.73
CA LEU A 165 -23.43 7.98 -2.15
C LEU A 165 -24.52 8.23 -3.20
N VAL A 166 -25.26 9.34 -3.10
CA VAL A 166 -26.23 9.75 -4.13
C VAL A 166 -25.50 10.07 -5.43
N ARG A 167 -24.38 10.80 -5.39
CA ARG A 167 -23.55 11.08 -6.57
C ARG A 167 -23.01 9.79 -7.21
N VAL A 168 -22.56 8.82 -6.41
CA VAL A 168 -22.15 7.48 -6.89
C VAL A 168 -23.31 6.81 -7.63
N SER A 169 -24.51 6.84 -7.05
CA SER A 169 -25.69 6.19 -7.61
C SER A 169 -26.08 6.81 -8.95
N LEU A 170 -26.09 8.14 -9.06
CA LEU A 170 -26.33 8.85 -10.32
C LEU A 170 -25.27 8.54 -11.38
N ARG A 171 -24.00 8.41 -11.00
CA ARG A 171 -22.92 8.00 -11.92
C ARG A 171 -23.11 6.57 -12.41
N ARG A 172 -23.52 5.66 -11.53
CA ARG A 172 -23.85 4.27 -11.90
C ARG A 172 -25.00 4.23 -12.90
N GLU A 173 -26.06 5.00 -12.67
CA GLU A 173 -27.19 5.10 -13.61
C GLU A 173 -26.73 5.61 -14.98
N ARG A 174 -25.87 6.64 -15.02
CA ARG A 174 -25.30 7.14 -16.27
C ARG A 174 -24.46 6.10 -17.00
N CYS A 175 -23.58 5.37 -16.30
CA CYS A 175 -22.81 4.29 -16.92
C CYS A 175 -23.73 3.19 -17.44
N ASN A 176 -24.72 2.76 -16.65
CA ASN A 176 -25.67 1.71 -17.03
C ASN A 176 -26.55 2.09 -18.23
N ALA A 177 -26.76 3.39 -18.48
CA ALA A 177 -27.49 3.89 -19.63
C ALA A 177 -26.70 3.76 -20.95
N LEU A 178 -25.37 3.56 -20.90
CA LEU A 178 -24.53 3.37 -22.08
C LEU A 178 -24.69 1.94 -22.60
N THR A 179 -25.15 1.83 -23.84
CA THR A 179 -25.55 0.54 -24.44
C THR A 179 -24.48 -0.10 -25.32
N SER A 180 -23.42 0.64 -25.64
CA SER A 180 -22.34 0.17 -26.51
C SER A 180 -20.98 0.22 -25.81
N SER A 181 -20.11 -0.75 -26.15
CA SER A 181 -18.73 -0.77 -25.63
C SER A 181 -17.92 0.46 -26.06
N SER A 182 -18.24 1.07 -27.21
CA SER A 182 -17.57 2.27 -27.71
C SER A 182 -17.94 3.53 -26.94
N GLU A 183 -19.15 3.58 -26.38
CA GLU A 183 -19.59 4.69 -25.52
C GLU A 183 -19.08 4.52 -24.08
N CYS A 184 -18.90 3.27 -23.63
CA CYS A 184 -18.47 2.93 -22.28
C CYS A 184 -16.99 3.26 -22.03
N THR A 185 -16.72 4.52 -21.70
CA THR A 185 -15.37 5.06 -21.53
C THR A 185 -15.26 5.89 -20.25
N GLY A 186 -14.04 6.33 -19.89
CA GLY A 186 -13.81 7.17 -18.72
C GLY A 186 -13.98 6.43 -17.40
N GLU A 187 -14.90 6.91 -16.55
CA GLU A 187 -15.21 6.31 -15.23
C GLU A 187 -15.99 4.98 -15.35
N CYS A 188 -16.47 4.65 -16.56
CA CYS A 188 -17.22 3.44 -16.81
C CYS A 188 -16.35 2.33 -17.42
N GLU A 189 -16.71 1.08 -17.18
CA GLU A 189 -16.05 -0.13 -17.70
C GLU A 189 -17.08 -1.06 -18.34
N TRP A 190 -16.74 -1.55 -19.54
CA TRP A 190 -17.58 -2.49 -20.28
C TRP A 190 -17.34 -3.92 -19.78
N GLN A 191 -18.33 -4.48 -19.10
CA GLN A 191 -18.30 -5.88 -18.69
C GLN A 191 -18.92 -6.75 -19.79
N SER A 192 -18.06 -7.41 -20.57
CA SER A 192 -18.49 -8.42 -21.56
C SER A 192 -18.98 -9.68 -20.85
N THR A 193 -20.27 -9.97 -20.99
CA THR A 193 -20.84 -11.26 -20.59
C THR A 193 -20.82 -12.22 -21.77
N THR A 194 -19.77 -13.04 -21.86
CA THR A 194 -19.72 -14.11 -22.86
C THR A 194 -20.66 -15.23 -22.41
N THR A 195 -21.92 -15.18 -22.84
CA THR A 195 -22.86 -16.28 -22.62
C THR A 195 -22.66 -17.32 -23.70
N LEU A 196 -22.03 -18.46 -23.34
CA LEU A 196 -22.00 -19.63 -24.20
C LEU A 196 -23.39 -20.27 -24.22
N ARG A 197 -24.23 -19.84 -25.16
CA ARG A 197 -25.45 -20.60 -25.49
C ARG A 197 -25.02 -21.89 -26.19
N GLN A 198 -24.92 -22.98 -25.43
CA GLN A 198 -24.91 -24.32 -26.01
C GLN A 198 -26.24 -24.54 -26.71
N LEU A 199 -26.21 -24.51 -28.05
CA LEU A 199 -27.31 -25.00 -28.86
C LEU A 199 -27.33 -26.53 -28.70
N SER A 200 -28.43 -27.05 -28.13
CA SER A 200 -28.69 -28.48 -27.94
C SER A 200 -28.70 -29.29 -29.24
N ASP A 201 -28.75 -28.63 -30.40
CA ASP A 201 -28.97 -29.27 -31.70
C ASP A 201 -27.68 -29.55 -32.50
N GLY A 202 -26.50 -29.52 -31.87
CA GLY A 202 -25.23 -29.84 -32.53
C GLY A 202 -24.79 -28.83 -33.60
N ARG A 203 -25.46 -27.69 -33.72
CA ARG A 203 -25.07 -26.57 -34.59
C ARG A 203 -24.16 -25.60 -33.84
N ARG A 204 -23.14 -25.11 -34.55
CA ARG A 204 -22.09 -24.19 -34.07
C ARG A 204 -22.70 -23.04 -33.26
N ALA A 205 -22.35 -22.92 -31.99
CA ALA A 205 -22.75 -21.81 -31.14
C ALA A 205 -22.21 -20.49 -31.69
N THR A 206 -23.09 -19.59 -32.12
CA THR A 206 -22.74 -18.19 -32.35
C THR A 206 -22.63 -17.51 -31.01
N ALA A 207 -21.42 -17.16 -30.59
CA ALA A 207 -21.20 -16.37 -29.39
C ALA A 207 -21.71 -14.94 -29.64
N THR A 208 -22.86 -14.59 -29.07
CA THR A 208 -23.29 -13.19 -28.96
C THR A 208 -22.66 -12.62 -27.71
N SER A 209 -21.67 -11.74 -27.87
CA SER A 209 -21.13 -10.95 -26.76
C SER A 209 -22.11 -9.83 -26.43
N SER A 210 -23.04 -10.08 -25.51
CA SER A 210 -23.73 -8.99 -24.81
C SER A 210 -22.81 -8.49 -23.70
N GLY A 211 -22.82 -7.19 -23.43
CA GLY A 211 -22.13 -6.62 -22.28
C GLY A 211 -22.95 -5.51 -21.67
N MET A 212 -22.52 -5.07 -20.49
CA MET A 212 -23.11 -3.93 -19.81
C MET A 212 -22.03 -2.99 -19.34
N CYS A 213 -22.27 -1.69 -19.47
CA CYS A 213 -21.38 -0.67 -18.97
C CYS A 213 -21.67 -0.40 -17.49
N LYS A 214 -20.65 -0.45 -16.63
CA LYS A 214 -20.79 -0.20 -15.18
C LYS A 214 -19.80 0.86 -14.72
N LEU A 215 -20.13 1.58 -13.65
CA LEU A 215 -19.16 2.45 -12.97
C LEU A 215 -18.04 1.58 -12.38
N ARG A 216 -16.79 1.98 -12.60
CA ARG A 216 -15.61 1.33 -12.00
C ARG A 216 -15.70 1.41 -10.47
N THR A 217 -15.43 0.29 -9.79
CA THR A 217 -15.46 0.24 -8.31
C THR A 217 -14.55 1.29 -7.69
N VAL A 218 -13.41 1.53 -8.31
CA VAL A 218 -12.43 2.53 -7.86
C VAL A 218 -12.99 3.94 -8.00
N ASP A 219 -13.65 4.30 -9.10
CA ASP A 219 -14.24 5.63 -9.23
C ASP A 219 -15.40 5.84 -8.25
N ALA A 220 -16.17 4.80 -7.93
CA ALA A 220 -17.15 4.84 -6.85
C ALA A 220 -16.48 5.08 -5.47
N LEU A 221 -15.36 4.41 -5.21
CA LEU A 221 -14.56 4.59 -3.99
C LEU A 221 -14.00 6.01 -3.89
N LEU A 222 -13.55 6.56 -5.01
CA LEU A 222 -12.90 7.86 -5.06
C LEU A 222 -13.87 9.04 -5.05
N SER A 223 -15.16 8.80 -5.26
CA SER A 223 -16.17 9.83 -5.05
C SER A 223 -16.51 10.07 -3.58
N VAL A 224 -16.15 9.14 -2.68
CA VAL A 224 -16.28 9.35 -1.22
C VAL A 224 -14.96 9.77 -0.56
N THR A 225 -13.82 9.65 -1.27
CA THR A 225 -12.59 10.38 -0.90
C THR A 225 -12.77 11.84 -1.29
N GLY A 226 -12.59 12.78 -0.36
CA GLY A 226 -12.57 14.20 -0.68
C GLY A 226 -11.65 14.52 -1.88
N GLU A 227 -11.95 15.59 -2.62
CA GLU A 227 -11.24 15.91 -3.87
C GLU A 227 -9.73 16.13 -3.65
N ASP A 228 -9.36 16.61 -2.46
CA ASP A 228 -7.97 16.91 -2.06
C ASP A 228 -7.23 15.72 -1.44
N CYS A 229 -7.84 14.53 -1.40
CA CYS A 229 -7.21 13.35 -0.80
C CYS A 229 -6.09 12.82 -1.71
N PRO A 230 -4.83 12.79 -1.27
CA PRO A 230 -3.73 12.32 -2.11
C PRO A 230 -3.89 10.85 -2.55
N LEU A 231 -4.55 10.03 -1.72
CA LEU A 231 -4.86 8.63 -2.04
C LEU A 231 -5.68 8.49 -3.33
N ARG A 232 -6.43 9.52 -3.72
CA ARG A 232 -7.19 9.52 -4.97
C ARG A 232 -6.29 9.42 -6.20
N VAL A 233 -5.15 10.09 -6.19
CA VAL A 233 -4.16 10.02 -7.29
C VAL A 233 -3.53 8.63 -7.32
N LEU A 234 -3.15 8.11 -6.15
CA LEU A 234 -2.56 6.77 -5.99
C LEU A 234 -3.47 5.69 -6.55
N PHE A 235 -4.72 5.64 -6.09
CA PHE A 235 -5.66 4.61 -6.50
C PHE A 235 -5.92 4.67 -8.01
N ARG A 236 -6.13 5.87 -8.59
CA ARG A 236 -6.36 6.00 -10.05
C ARG A 236 -5.22 5.45 -10.89
N ARG A 237 -3.98 5.81 -10.55
CA ARG A 237 -2.80 5.39 -11.33
C ARG A 237 -2.61 3.88 -11.29
N HIS A 238 -2.76 3.27 -10.12
CA HIS A 238 -2.46 1.85 -9.98
C HIS A 238 -3.62 0.92 -10.36
N THR A 239 -4.87 1.38 -10.29
CA THR A 239 -6.01 0.57 -10.74
C THR A 239 -6.08 0.51 -12.25
N ALA A 240 -5.60 1.54 -12.95
CA ALA A 240 -5.45 1.54 -14.41
C ALA A 240 -4.55 0.39 -14.90
N CYS A 241 -3.57 -0.04 -14.09
CA CYS A 241 -2.78 -1.23 -14.42
C CYS A 241 -3.67 -2.47 -14.57
N GLY A 242 -4.69 -2.66 -13.71
CA GLY A 242 -5.57 -3.82 -13.75
C GLY A 242 -6.37 -3.98 -15.04
N GLU A 243 -6.49 -2.92 -15.83
CA GLU A 243 -7.23 -2.91 -17.11
C GLU A 243 -6.44 -3.52 -18.26
N ALA A 244 -5.11 -3.63 -18.13
CA ALA A 244 -4.30 -4.22 -19.18
C ALA A 244 -4.57 -5.72 -19.29
N THR A 245 -5.11 -6.13 -20.44
CA THR A 245 -5.47 -7.53 -20.75
C THR A 245 -4.31 -8.35 -21.34
N SER A 246 -3.16 -7.72 -21.57
CA SER A 246 -1.98 -8.37 -22.14
C SER A 246 -0.68 -7.84 -21.54
N ALA A 247 0.36 -8.68 -21.57
CA ALA A 247 1.69 -8.32 -21.10
C ALA A 247 2.28 -7.10 -21.83
N SER A 248 1.93 -6.91 -23.12
CA SER A 248 2.35 -5.74 -23.89
C SER A 248 1.60 -4.47 -23.50
N ALA A 249 0.29 -4.56 -23.23
CA ALA A 249 -0.51 -3.43 -22.77
C ALA A 249 -0.12 -2.98 -21.36
N CYS A 250 0.43 -3.91 -20.56
CA CYS A 250 0.91 -3.64 -19.20
C CYS A 250 2.30 -2.97 -19.14
N ARG A 251 2.98 -2.75 -20.27
CA ARG A 251 4.34 -2.20 -20.27
C ARG A 251 4.33 -0.69 -20.01
N SER A 252 4.27 -0.31 -18.75
CA SER A 252 4.57 1.05 -18.29
C SER A 252 5.48 1.00 -17.05
N PRO A 253 6.17 2.10 -16.69
CA PRO A 253 6.96 2.16 -15.45
C PRO A 253 6.13 1.97 -14.17
N GLU A 254 4.83 2.28 -14.24
CA GLU A 254 3.89 2.20 -13.12
C GLU A 254 3.23 0.82 -12.98
N CYS A 255 3.39 -0.07 -13.96
CA CYS A 255 2.72 -1.34 -14.02
C CYS A 255 3.70 -2.49 -14.30
N TYR A 256 3.39 -3.69 -13.80
CA TYR A 256 4.14 -4.90 -14.10
C TYR A 256 3.20 -6.08 -14.34
N TRP A 257 3.61 -6.97 -15.25
CA TRP A 257 2.85 -8.17 -15.60
C TRP A 257 3.31 -9.34 -14.75
N SER A 258 2.40 -9.93 -13.96
CA SER A 258 2.69 -11.09 -13.12
C SER A 258 1.51 -12.07 -13.11
N GLY A 259 1.78 -13.35 -13.36
CA GLY A 259 0.78 -14.40 -13.23
C GLY A 259 -0.50 -14.16 -14.06
N SER A 260 -0.36 -13.68 -15.31
CA SER A 260 -1.46 -13.35 -16.25
C SER A 260 -2.30 -12.11 -15.94
N ARG A 261 -1.91 -11.32 -14.94
CA ARG A 261 -2.54 -10.03 -14.63
C ARG A 261 -1.51 -8.91 -14.65
N CYS A 262 -1.97 -7.72 -14.98
CA CYS A 262 -1.21 -6.51 -14.81
C CYS A 262 -1.50 -5.91 -13.42
N SER A 263 -0.48 -5.39 -12.76
CA SER A 263 -0.60 -4.84 -11.40
C SER A 263 0.32 -3.63 -11.26
N GLY A 264 0.01 -2.75 -10.30
CA GLY A 264 0.88 -1.61 -10.00
C GLY A 264 2.29 -2.06 -9.61
N HIS A 265 3.32 -1.45 -10.21
CA HIS A 265 4.71 -1.73 -9.90
C HIS A 265 4.98 -1.31 -8.44
N PRO A 266 5.40 -2.24 -7.55
CA PRO A 266 5.44 -1.98 -6.11
C PRO A 266 6.39 -0.85 -5.72
N MET A 267 7.54 -0.74 -6.39
CA MET A 267 8.47 0.38 -6.15
C MET A 267 7.90 1.72 -6.60
N THR A 268 7.18 1.75 -7.72
CA THR A 268 6.62 2.99 -8.25
C THR A 268 5.52 3.49 -7.32
N LEU A 269 4.68 2.56 -6.84
CA LEU A 269 3.69 2.82 -5.79
C LEU A 269 4.33 3.37 -4.51
N GLU A 270 5.46 2.80 -4.08
CA GLU A 270 6.19 3.27 -2.91
C GLU A 270 6.74 4.70 -3.10
N PHE A 271 7.33 5.01 -4.26
CA PHE A 271 7.79 6.36 -4.58
C PHE A 271 6.65 7.38 -4.65
N GLU A 272 5.55 7.01 -5.30
CA GLU A 272 4.36 7.86 -5.38
C GLU A 272 3.78 8.09 -3.99
N PHE A 273 3.76 7.07 -3.14
CA PHE A 273 3.36 7.19 -1.74
C PHE A 273 4.25 8.21 -1.04
N LEU A 274 5.58 8.01 -1.02
CA LEU A 274 6.54 8.93 -0.39
C LEU A 274 6.34 10.38 -0.88
N SER A 275 6.20 10.59 -2.18
CA SER A 275 5.95 11.90 -2.77
C SER A 275 4.62 12.51 -2.30
N MET A 276 3.54 11.73 -2.19
CA MET A 276 2.25 12.22 -1.66
C MET A 276 2.33 12.69 -0.22
N PHE A 277 3.30 12.19 0.55
CA PHE A 277 3.54 12.63 1.92
C PHE A 277 4.58 13.74 2.03
N GLY A 278 4.95 14.36 0.92
CA GLY A 278 5.94 15.44 0.88
C GLY A 278 7.38 14.96 1.05
N ILE A 279 7.64 13.65 0.93
CA ILE A 279 9.00 13.11 0.84
C ILE A 279 9.38 13.07 -0.64
N ASP A 280 9.60 14.25 -1.21
CA ASP A 280 9.96 14.43 -2.62
C ASP A 280 11.33 15.11 -2.78
N HIS A 281 12.15 15.11 -1.72
CA HIS A 281 13.50 15.66 -1.77
C HIS A 281 14.27 15.06 -2.97
N PRO A 282 14.71 15.88 -3.95
CA PRO A 282 15.26 15.38 -5.21
C PRO A 282 16.45 14.42 -5.03
N GLU A 283 17.25 14.65 -3.99
CA GLU A 283 18.41 13.82 -3.65
C GLU A 283 18.00 12.46 -3.08
N LEU A 284 16.91 12.39 -2.31
CA LEU A 284 16.35 11.14 -1.79
C LEU A 284 15.78 10.32 -2.95
N VAL A 285 14.96 10.94 -3.79
CA VAL A 285 14.35 10.28 -4.97
C VAL A 285 15.44 9.80 -5.93
N GLY A 286 16.44 10.64 -6.20
CA GLY A 286 17.59 10.29 -7.04
C GLY A 286 18.38 9.12 -6.47
N SER A 287 18.67 9.13 -5.17
CA SER A 287 19.42 8.06 -4.49
C SER A 287 18.69 6.71 -4.54
N LEU A 288 17.39 6.71 -4.26
CA LEU A 288 16.57 5.50 -4.33
C LEU A 288 16.39 5.00 -5.77
N THR A 289 16.29 5.90 -6.75
CA THR A 289 16.23 5.53 -8.18
C THR A 289 17.51 4.82 -8.63
N VAL A 290 18.67 5.38 -8.25
CA VAL A 290 19.99 4.76 -8.54
C VAL A 290 20.13 3.42 -7.82
N ALA A 291 19.72 3.33 -6.56
CA ALA A 291 19.73 2.08 -5.81
C ALA A 291 18.85 1.02 -6.47
N ASN A 292 17.63 1.40 -6.88
CA ASN A 292 16.70 0.48 -7.55
C ASN A 292 17.28 -0.05 -8.87
N ALA A 293 17.85 0.83 -9.71
CA ALA A 293 18.53 0.43 -10.93
C ALA A 293 19.72 -0.50 -10.67
N THR A 294 20.44 -0.27 -9.57
CA THR A 294 21.56 -1.12 -9.15
C THR A 294 21.09 -2.51 -8.70
N CYS A 295 19.99 -2.58 -7.94
CA CYS A 295 19.46 -3.83 -7.41
C CYS A 295 18.74 -4.67 -8.46
N ALA A 296 18.03 -4.05 -9.41
CA ALA A 296 17.13 -4.72 -10.35
C ALA A 296 17.78 -5.80 -11.26
N GLY A 297 19.10 -5.85 -11.36
CA GLY A 297 19.85 -6.85 -12.15
C GLY A 297 20.57 -7.92 -11.33
N LEU A 298 20.53 -7.85 -9.99
CA LEU A 298 21.33 -8.74 -9.15
C LEU A 298 20.63 -10.07 -8.89
N ASN A 299 21.41 -11.16 -8.95
CA ASN A 299 20.97 -12.46 -8.45
C ASN A 299 20.96 -12.48 -6.91
N ALA A 300 20.36 -13.50 -6.30
CA ALA A 300 20.20 -13.56 -4.83
C ALA A 300 21.52 -13.38 -4.05
N THR A 301 22.61 -14.01 -4.50
CA THR A 301 23.93 -13.93 -3.83
C THR A 301 24.53 -12.54 -3.92
N ALA A 302 24.55 -11.94 -5.12
CA ALA A 302 25.08 -10.59 -5.34
C ALA A 302 24.19 -9.54 -4.66
N CYS A 303 22.88 -9.76 -4.63
CA CYS A 303 21.91 -8.90 -3.96
C CYS A 303 22.20 -8.77 -2.47
N ASN A 304 22.38 -9.91 -1.77
CA ASN A 304 22.64 -9.93 -0.34
C ASN A 304 24.05 -9.40 0.02
N ALA A 305 24.97 -9.37 -0.95
CA ALA A 305 26.31 -8.79 -0.78
C ALA A 305 26.35 -7.28 -1.11
N ALA A 306 25.35 -6.74 -1.80
CA ALA A 306 25.32 -5.33 -2.19
C ALA A 306 25.03 -4.44 -0.97
N CYS A 307 26.00 -3.59 -0.65
CA CYS A 307 25.94 -2.71 0.51
C CYS A 307 26.51 -1.32 0.19
N VAL A 308 26.16 -0.33 1.00
CA VAL A 308 26.58 1.06 0.85
C VAL A 308 26.95 1.63 2.20
N ARG A 309 27.85 2.61 2.22
CA ARG A 309 28.15 3.39 3.42
C ARG A 309 27.29 4.64 3.39
N LEU A 310 26.25 4.68 4.19
CA LEU A 310 25.59 5.94 4.50
C LEU A 310 26.53 6.74 5.41
N THR A 311 26.85 7.97 5.04
CA THR A 311 27.75 8.83 5.84
C THR A 311 27.09 9.41 7.10
N SER A 312 25.91 8.92 7.49
CA SER A 312 25.17 9.33 8.68
C SER A 312 25.12 8.17 9.69
N GLY A 313 25.74 8.37 10.85
CA GLY A 313 25.99 7.29 11.81
C GLY A 313 24.75 6.76 12.53
N ALA A 314 24.53 5.43 12.42
CA ALA A 314 24.18 4.50 13.50
C ALA A 314 24.10 3.06 12.93
N PRO A 315 24.41 2.01 13.73
CA PRO A 315 24.63 0.65 13.23
C PRO A 315 23.39 -0.26 13.05
N PRO A 316 23.45 -1.37 12.25
CA PRO A 316 22.30 -2.16 11.82
C PRO A 316 22.01 -3.39 12.71
N ARG A 317 20.77 -3.92 12.63
CA ARG A 317 20.49 -5.36 12.38
C ARG A 317 19.01 -5.67 12.02
N THR A 318 18.88 -6.36 10.88
CA THR A 318 17.87 -7.34 10.36
C THR A 318 16.34 -7.12 10.39
N GLN A 319 15.79 -7.19 9.15
CA GLN A 319 14.54 -7.80 8.62
C GLN A 319 13.15 -7.47 9.21
N GLY A 320 12.27 -6.93 8.36
CA GLY A 320 10.80 -6.88 8.56
C GLY A 320 10.10 -6.05 7.48
N LEU A 321 8.81 -6.29 7.17
CA LEU A 321 7.98 -5.79 6.05
C LEU A 321 7.39 -4.37 6.28
N PHE A 322 7.41 -3.43 5.31
CA PHE A 322 7.25 -1.98 5.55
C PHE A 322 5.94 -1.48 4.92
N LEU A 323 5.54 -1.94 3.71
CA LEU A 323 4.39 -1.30 3.03
C LEU A 323 3.39 -2.25 2.33
N SER A 324 3.75 -3.51 2.06
CA SER A 324 2.79 -4.46 1.46
C SER A 324 1.64 -4.84 2.40
N PHE A 325 1.80 -4.67 3.72
CA PHE A 325 0.77 -4.98 4.70
C PHE A 325 -0.31 -3.88 4.82
N PHE A 326 0.10 -2.60 4.77
CA PHE A 326 -0.82 -1.46 4.89
C PHE A 326 -1.84 -1.39 3.74
N LEU A 327 -1.42 -1.69 2.50
CA LEU A 327 -2.30 -1.65 1.33
C LEU A 327 -3.05 -2.98 1.09
N SER A 328 -2.45 -4.14 1.39
CA SER A 328 -3.14 -5.42 1.19
C SER A 328 -4.30 -5.62 2.17
N THR A 329 -4.14 -5.27 3.45
CA THR A 329 -5.23 -5.44 4.45
C THR A 329 -6.44 -4.55 4.19
N TRP A 330 -6.26 -3.35 3.62
CA TRP A 330 -7.36 -2.44 3.31
C TRP A 330 -8.02 -2.70 1.96
N ALA A 331 -7.27 -3.10 0.92
CA ALA A 331 -7.85 -3.56 -0.33
C ALA A 331 -8.76 -4.79 -0.11
N PHE A 332 -8.40 -5.69 0.82
CA PHE A 332 -9.22 -6.84 1.21
C PHE A 332 -10.48 -6.46 2.02
N LEU A 333 -10.42 -5.43 2.88
CA LEU A 333 -11.59 -4.98 3.65
C LEU A 333 -12.67 -4.36 2.75
N TRP A 334 -12.27 -3.66 1.69
CA TRP A 334 -13.21 -3.06 0.74
C TRP A 334 -13.77 -4.05 -0.29
N ALA A 335 -12.97 -5.01 -0.76
CA ALA A 335 -13.45 -6.09 -1.65
C ALA A 335 -14.39 -7.09 -0.96
N ALA A 336 -14.47 -7.08 0.38
CA ALA A 336 -15.43 -7.87 1.15
C ALA A 336 -16.74 -7.12 1.44
N ALA A 337 -16.72 -5.79 1.40
CA ALA A 337 -17.88 -4.93 1.67
C ALA A 337 -18.69 -4.56 0.41
N PHE A 338 -18.15 -4.81 -0.79
CA PHE A 338 -18.75 -4.52 -2.11
C PHE A 338 -18.39 -5.58 -3.15
#